data_AF-A0A7S0PZ73-F1
#
_entry.id   AF-A0A7S0PZ73-F1
#
_cell.length_a   1.000
_cell.length_b   1.000
_cell.length_c   1.000
_cell.angle_alpha   90.00
_cell.angle_beta   90.00
_cell.angle_gamma   90.00
#
_symmetry.space_group_name_H-M   'P 1'
#
loop_
_entity.id
_entity.type
_entity.pdbx_description
1 polymer ?
#
loop_
_entity_poly.entity_id
_entity_poly.type
_entity_poly.pdbx_seq_one_letter_code
_entity_poly.pdbx_strand_id
1 'polypeptide(L)'
;AVLWSLSLTKEVDSSPVDALINRVILEERSGSMDVFHDGPSAVKWIIDNEFEILVAAVYQRLLALTYVDELLQRCREALCHKLRGTSPHARDNLYPMVDFTPAFERIRLEVEQKAIEERQKARKQRSFAETKKFGNTRQGQKETNVKPSDRKEP
;
A
#
# COMPACT_ATOMS: atom_id res chain seq x y z
N ALA A 1 25.20 -3.84 -5.54
CA ALA A 1 24.82 -3.05 -6.73
C ALA A 1 23.30 -2.90 -6.86
N VAL A 2 22.78 -2.07 -7.78
CA VAL A 2 21.35 -2.07 -8.15
C VAL A 2 21.11 -3.22 -9.11
N LEU A 3 20.08 -4.07 -8.90
CA LEU A 3 19.79 -5.20 -9.80
C LEU A 3 18.77 -4.85 -10.89
N TRP A 4 17.74 -4.08 -10.52
CA TRP A 4 16.66 -3.67 -11.40
C TRP A 4 16.02 -2.39 -10.86
N SER A 5 15.55 -1.51 -11.76
CA SER A 5 14.79 -0.31 -11.41
C SER A 5 13.78 0.02 -12.51
N LEU A 6 12.66 0.62 -12.13
CA LEU A 6 11.65 1.13 -13.05
C LEU A 6 11.09 2.43 -12.50
N SER A 7 11.09 3.48 -13.32
CA SER A 7 10.52 4.79 -12.98
C SER A 7 9.35 5.08 -13.92
N LEU A 8 8.15 5.16 -13.36
CA LEU A 8 6.94 5.50 -14.10
C LEU A 8 6.72 7.01 -14.23
N THR A 9 7.43 7.81 -13.44
CA THR A 9 7.37 9.28 -13.42
C THR A 9 8.75 9.88 -13.67
N LYS A 10 8.80 10.99 -14.40
CA LYS A 10 10.05 11.71 -14.70
C LYS A 10 10.62 12.48 -13.49
N GLU A 11 9.78 12.85 -12.51
CA GLU A 11 10.11 13.81 -11.44
C GLU A 11 10.57 13.15 -10.14
N VAL A 12 11.60 12.30 -10.19
CA VAL A 12 12.27 11.86 -8.95
C VAL A 12 13.68 12.46 -8.98
N ASP A 13 13.73 13.79 -8.88
CA ASP A 13 14.95 14.62 -9.06
C ASP A 13 15.89 14.60 -7.85
N SER A 14 15.47 14.00 -6.74
CA SER A 14 16.34 13.52 -5.66
C SER A 14 16.13 12.02 -5.58
N SER A 15 17.14 11.20 -5.30
CA SER A 15 16.95 9.77 -5.07
C SER A 15 16.45 9.57 -3.64
N PRO A 16 15.13 9.47 -3.38
CA PRO A 16 14.63 9.18 -2.04
C PRO A 16 15.09 7.79 -1.56
N VAL A 17 15.58 6.94 -2.48
CA VAL A 17 16.27 5.69 -2.18
C VAL A 17 17.63 5.96 -1.54
N ASP A 18 18.40 6.93 -2.02
CA ASP A 18 19.69 7.29 -1.41
C ASP A 18 19.47 7.92 -0.03
N ALA A 19 18.43 8.74 0.12
CA ALA A 19 18.03 9.28 1.41
C ALA A 19 17.60 8.17 2.39
N LEU A 20 16.88 7.14 1.90
CA LEU A 20 16.52 5.96 2.68
C LEU A 20 17.77 5.21 3.15
N ILE A 21 18.69 4.88 2.23
CA ILE A 21 19.91 4.11 2.56
C ILE A 21 20.72 4.86 3.62
N ASN A 22 20.97 6.14 3.39
CA ASN A 22 21.79 6.95 4.29
C ASN A 22 21.15 7.17 5.66
N ARG A 23 19.84 7.47 5.71
CA ARG A 23 19.18 7.94 6.94
C ARG A 23 18.43 6.87 7.72
N VAL A 24 18.10 5.75 7.10
CA VAL A 24 17.25 4.72 7.74
C VAL A 24 18.00 3.41 7.88
N ILE A 25 18.72 3.00 6.85
CA ILE A 25 19.44 1.72 6.86
C ILE A 25 20.76 1.86 7.62
N LEU A 26 21.53 2.91 7.34
CA LEU A 26 22.85 3.12 7.97
C LEU A 26 22.78 3.72 9.38
N GLU A 27 21.72 4.48 9.70
CA GLU A 27 21.57 5.13 11.02
C GLU A 27 20.81 4.25 12.06
N GLU A 28 20.52 2.98 11.76
CA GLU A 28 19.85 1.99 12.66
C GLU A 28 18.56 2.51 13.34
N ARG A 29 17.81 3.41 12.70
CA ARG A 29 16.52 3.89 13.24
C ARG A 29 15.35 2.96 12.89
N SER A 30 15.61 1.69 12.62
CA SER A 30 14.65 0.64 12.21
C SER A 30 13.65 0.23 13.30
N GLY A 31 13.49 1.03 14.36
CA GLY A 31 12.70 0.67 15.52
C GLY A 31 11.18 0.64 15.31
N SER A 32 10.58 1.30 14.30
CA SER A 32 9.10 1.41 14.27
C SER A 32 8.44 1.84 12.94
N MET A 33 9.15 2.09 11.85
CA MET A 33 8.53 2.71 10.66
C MET A 33 8.79 1.93 9.38
N ASP A 34 7.74 1.28 8.88
CA ASP A 34 7.71 0.60 7.57
C ASP A 34 7.72 1.58 6.38
N VAL A 35 7.70 2.89 6.62
CA VAL A 35 7.63 3.92 5.56
C VAL A 35 8.49 5.12 5.93
N PHE A 36 9.35 5.54 5.00
CA PHE A 36 10.17 6.73 5.06
C PHE A 36 9.50 7.84 4.22
N HIS A 37 9.48 9.06 4.74
CA HIS A 37 8.90 10.20 4.03
C HIS A 37 9.99 11.22 3.71
N ASP A 38 10.05 11.62 2.44
CA ASP A 38 10.95 12.67 1.96
C ASP A 38 10.16 13.66 1.11
N GLY A 39 9.79 14.78 1.72
CA GLY A 39 8.91 15.79 1.11
C GLY A 39 7.57 15.20 0.61
N PRO A 40 7.26 15.32 -0.70
CA PRO A 40 6.03 14.78 -1.30
C PRO A 40 6.12 13.26 -1.56
N SER A 41 7.27 12.64 -1.36
CA SER A 41 7.53 11.23 -1.63
C SER A 41 7.46 10.39 -0.36
N ALA A 42 7.00 9.16 -0.52
CA ALA A 42 7.04 8.11 0.47
C ALA A 42 7.82 6.92 -0.13
N VAL A 43 8.66 6.30 0.70
CA VAL A 43 9.44 5.12 0.35
C VAL A 43 9.06 4.02 1.32
N LYS A 44 8.60 2.89 0.77
CA LYS A 44 8.35 1.66 1.52
C LYS A 44 9.32 0.61 1.02
N TRP A 45 9.86 -0.21 1.91
CA TRP A 45 10.84 -1.21 1.52
C TRP A 45 10.66 -2.52 2.29
N ILE A 46 11.26 -3.57 1.75
CA ILE A 46 11.37 -4.87 2.39
C ILE A 46 12.76 -5.43 2.14
N ILE A 47 13.32 -6.10 3.15
CA ILE A 47 14.66 -6.68 3.10
C ILE A 47 14.52 -8.19 3.14
N ASP A 48 15.33 -8.88 2.35
CA ASP A 48 15.55 -10.31 2.46
C ASP A 48 17.00 -10.56 2.85
N ASN A 49 17.21 -10.98 4.10
CA ASN A 49 18.55 -11.19 4.65
C ASN A 49 19.24 -12.44 4.07
N GLU A 50 18.48 -13.46 3.66
CA GLU A 50 19.05 -14.69 3.07
C GLU A 50 19.61 -14.41 1.67
N PHE A 51 18.90 -13.57 0.91
CA PHE A 51 19.32 -13.18 -0.43
C PHE A 51 20.13 -11.87 -0.46
N GLU A 52 20.34 -11.22 0.69
CA GLU A 52 21.02 -9.92 0.83
C GLU A 52 20.46 -8.87 -0.15
N ILE A 53 19.14 -8.83 -0.31
CA ILE A 53 18.46 -7.90 -1.21
C ILE A 53 17.52 -6.96 -0.45
N LEU A 54 17.38 -5.75 -0.98
CA LEU A 54 16.38 -4.79 -0.56
C LEU A 54 15.51 -4.43 -1.76
N VAL A 55 14.20 -4.49 -1.57
CA VAL A 55 13.21 -4.05 -2.56
C VAL A 55 12.52 -2.81 -2.01
N ALA A 56 12.57 -1.70 -2.76
CA ALA A 56 11.96 -0.44 -2.37
C ALA A 56 10.95 0.03 -3.42
N ALA A 57 9.86 0.62 -2.95
CA ALA A 57 8.84 1.28 -3.76
C ALA A 57 8.75 2.75 -3.34
N VAL A 58 8.89 3.64 -4.32
CA VAL A 58 8.77 5.09 -4.17
C VAL A 58 7.45 5.53 -4.77
N TYR A 59 6.64 6.28 -4.00
CA TYR A 59 5.35 6.78 -4.46
C TYR A 59 5.01 8.12 -3.83
N GLN A 60 4.05 8.85 -4.39
CA GLN A 60 3.60 10.12 -3.83
C GLN A 60 2.89 9.88 -2.48
N ARG A 61 3.30 10.58 -1.43
CA ARG A 61 2.77 10.47 -0.07
C ARG A 61 1.26 10.70 0.01
N LEU A 62 0.72 11.55 -0.87
CA LEU A 62 -0.72 11.84 -0.92
C LEU A 62 -1.55 10.62 -1.42
N LEU A 63 -0.92 9.70 -2.15
CA LEU A 63 -1.55 8.48 -2.61
C LEU A 63 -1.50 7.42 -1.50
N ALA A 64 -2.65 7.17 -0.86
CA ALA A 64 -2.82 6.07 0.08
C ALA A 64 -2.92 4.73 -0.68
N LEU A 65 -1.79 4.23 -1.17
CA LEU A 65 -1.70 2.99 -1.93
C LEU A 65 -1.71 1.77 -0.97
N THR A 66 -2.88 1.14 -0.80
CA THR A 66 -3.05 -0.02 0.09
C THR A 66 -2.40 -1.29 -0.44
N TYR A 67 -2.02 -1.34 -1.71
CA TYR A 67 -1.45 -2.53 -2.36
C TYR A 67 0.08 -2.59 -2.31
N VAL A 68 0.77 -1.54 -1.85
CA VAL A 68 2.24 -1.45 -1.92
C VAL A 68 2.91 -2.56 -1.10
N ASP A 69 2.31 -2.96 0.02
CA ASP A 69 2.80 -4.07 0.83
C ASP A 69 2.80 -5.40 0.07
N GLU A 70 1.68 -5.71 -0.56
CA GLU A 70 1.54 -6.94 -1.35
C GLU A 70 2.44 -6.90 -2.60
N LEU A 71 2.59 -5.72 -3.23
CA LEU A 71 3.52 -5.51 -4.34
C LEU A 71 4.96 -5.83 -3.93
N LEU A 72 5.44 -5.23 -2.84
CA LEU A 72 6.81 -5.45 -2.34
C LEU A 72 7.06 -6.90 -1.98
N GLN A 73 6.10 -7.53 -1.28
CA GLN A 73 6.18 -8.93 -0.88
C GLN A 73 6.31 -9.86 -2.10
N ARG A 74 5.43 -9.72 -3.10
CA ARG A 74 5.48 -10.54 -4.32
C ARG A 74 6.72 -10.27 -5.16
N CYS A 75 7.18 -9.02 -5.24
CA CYS A 75 8.43 -8.67 -5.92
C CYS A 75 9.64 -9.31 -5.24
N ARG A 76 9.69 -9.29 -3.90
CA ARG A 76 10.75 -9.96 -3.12
C ARG A 76 10.80 -11.45 -3.45
N GLU A 77 9.67 -12.14 -3.40
CA GLU A 77 9.58 -13.57 -3.72
C GLU A 77 10.03 -13.88 -5.16
N ALA A 78 9.59 -13.08 -6.13
CA ALA A 78 9.96 -13.25 -7.53
C ALA A 78 11.46 -13.01 -7.79
N LEU A 79 12.05 -12.01 -7.15
CA LEU A 79 13.49 -11.75 -7.20
C LEU A 79 14.27 -12.88 -6.53
N CYS A 80 13.87 -13.30 -5.33
CA CYS A 80 14.50 -14.43 -4.64
C CYS A 80 14.50 -15.67 -5.53
N HIS A 81 13.36 -15.99 -6.15
CA HIS A 81 13.26 -17.10 -7.09
C HIS A 81 14.24 -16.98 -8.27
N LYS A 82 14.37 -15.80 -8.88
CA LYS A 82 15.34 -15.56 -9.98
C LYS A 82 16.80 -15.66 -9.51
N LEU A 83 17.09 -15.28 -8.27
CA LEU A 83 18.44 -15.28 -7.70
C LEU A 83 18.87 -16.64 -7.15
N ARG A 84 17.96 -17.63 -7.08
CA ARG A 84 18.30 -19.00 -6.67
C ARG A 84 19.36 -19.58 -7.60
N GLY A 85 20.42 -20.13 -7.01
CA GLY A 85 21.55 -20.70 -7.75
C GLY A 85 22.59 -19.68 -8.21
N THR A 86 22.35 -18.38 -8.05
CA THR A 86 23.34 -17.35 -8.34
C THR A 86 24.07 -16.94 -7.07
N SER A 87 25.40 -17.13 -7.05
CA SER A 87 26.25 -16.72 -5.92
C SER A 87 26.16 -15.20 -5.68
N PRO A 88 26.27 -14.72 -4.43
CA PRO A 88 26.19 -13.28 -4.13
C PRO A 88 27.13 -12.41 -4.98
N HIS A 89 28.39 -12.84 -5.17
CA HIS A 89 29.38 -12.12 -5.99
C HIS A 89 28.98 -12.02 -7.47
N ALA A 90 28.26 -13.00 -8.01
CA ALA A 90 27.77 -12.95 -9.39
C ALA A 90 26.57 -12.03 -9.54
N ARG A 91 25.85 -11.70 -8.46
CA ARG A 91 24.66 -10.84 -8.49
C ARG A 91 24.98 -9.39 -8.83
N ASP A 92 26.14 -8.90 -8.40
CA ASP A 92 26.55 -7.51 -8.66
C ASP A 92 26.67 -7.18 -10.16
N ASN A 93 26.88 -8.20 -11.01
CA ASN A 93 26.99 -8.05 -12.46
C ASN A 93 25.67 -8.27 -13.22
N LEU A 94 24.54 -8.47 -12.51
CA LEU A 94 23.25 -8.75 -13.14
C LEU A 94 22.50 -7.49 -13.64
N TYR A 95 23.05 -6.30 -13.40
CA TYR A 95 22.41 -5.06 -13.83
C TYR A 95 22.65 -4.76 -15.32
N PRO A 96 21.60 -4.39 -16.09
CA PRO A 96 20.19 -4.39 -15.71
C PRO A 96 19.55 -5.78 -15.88
N MET A 97 18.80 -6.23 -14.87
CA MET A 97 18.01 -7.48 -14.93
C MET A 97 16.70 -7.25 -15.71
N VAL A 98 16.83 -6.96 -17.01
CA VAL A 98 15.70 -6.54 -17.88
C VAL A 98 14.60 -7.60 -17.97
N ASP A 99 14.96 -8.87 -17.81
CA ASP A 99 14.06 -10.02 -17.81
C ASP A 99 13.17 -10.11 -16.56
N PHE A 100 13.36 -9.23 -15.57
CA PHE A 100 12.44 -9.07 -14.45
C PHE A 100 11.23 -8.19 -14.77
N THR A 101 11.34 -7.28 -15.75
CA THR A 101 10.27 -6.33 -16.08
C THR A 101 8.92 -7.01 -16.40
N PRO A 102 8.85 -8.08 -17.20
CA PRO A 102 7.57 -8.76 -17.46
C PRO A 102 6.94 -9.38 -16.20
N ALA A 103 7.78 -9.88 -15.28
CA ALA A 103 7.30 -10.43 -14.01
C ALA A 103 6.76 -9.30 -13.12
N PHE A 104 7.45 -8.17 -13.06
CA PHE A 104 7.01 -6.98 -12.33
C PHE A 104 5.66 -6.47 -12.85
N GLU A 105 5.49 -6.28 -14.17
CA GLU A 105 4.24 -5.77 -14.75
C GLU A 105 3.05 -6.69 -14.45
N ARG A 106 3.27 -8.01 -14.52
CA ARG A 106 2.25 -8.99 -14.13
C ARG A 106 1.87 -8.85 -12.66
N ILE A 107 2.85 -8.81 -11.76
CA ILE A 107 2.61 -8.66 -10.31
C ILE A 107 1.85 -7.35 -10.04
N ARG A 108 2.31 -6.23 -10.64
CA ARG A 108 1.70 -4.92 -10.50
C ARG A 108 0.23 -4.91 -10.91
N LEU A 109 -0.08 -5.46 -12.07
CA LEU A 109 -1.46 -5.54 -12.56
C LEU A 109 -2.36 -6.37 -11.63
N GLU A 110 -1.87 -7.52 -11.17
CA GLU A 110 -2.62 -8.41 -10.26
C GLU A 110 -2.95 -7.73 -8.92
N VAL A 111 -1.97 -7.04 -8.30
CA VAL A 111 -2.19 -6.37 -7.00
C VAL A 111 -3.02 -5.09 -7.12
N GLU A 112 -2.86 -4.33 -8.21
CA GLU A 112 -3.70 -3.16 -8.49
C GLU A 112 -5.16 -3.57 -8.69
N GLN A 113 -5.41 -4.61 -9.50
CA GLN A 113 -6.75 -5.13 -9.75
C GLN A 113 -7.42 -5.60 -8.45
N LYS A 114 -6.70 -6.37 -7.63
CA LYS A 114 -7.20 -6.83 -6.33
C LYS A 114 -7.57 -5.68 -5.41
N ALA A 115 -6.74 -4.64 -5.33
CA ALA A 115 -7.02 -3.47 -4.51
C ALA A 115 -8.24 -2.66 -5.00
N ILE A 116 -8.44 -2.57 -6.32
CA ILE A 116 -9.64 -1.98 -6.92
C ILE A 116 -10.88 -2.77 -6.48
N GLU A 117 -10.86 -4.09 -6.57
CA GLU A 117 -11.97 -4.95 -6.18
C GLU A 117 -12.30 -4.85 -4.69
N GLU A 118 -11.29 -4.85 -3.83
CA GLU A 118 -11.46 -4.69 -2.38
C GLU A 118 -12.09 -3.34 -2.04
N ARG A 119 -11.63 -2.26 -2.69
CA ARG A 119 -12.21 -0.92 -2.53
C ARG A 119 -13.66 -0.87 -2.98
N GLN A 120 -14.00 -1.55 -4.09
CA GLN A 120 -15.38 -1.64 -4.57
C GLN A 120 -16.27 -2.45 -3.61
N LYS A 121 -15.79 -3.58 -3.09
CA LYS A 121 -16.52 -4.41 -2.10
C LYS A 121 -16.78 -3.63 -0.81
N ALA A 122 -15.78 -2.93 -0.28
CA ALA A 122 -15.90 -2.11 0.91
C ALA A 122 -16.93 -0.97 0.74
N ARG A 123 -16.99 -0.35 -0.44
CA ARG A 123 -18.01 0.67 -0.77
C ARG A 123 -19.42 0.09 -0.80
N LYS A 124 -19.62 -1.08 -1.41
CA LYS A 124 -20.92 -1.76 -1.45
C LYS A 124 -21.42 -2.10 -0.04
N GLN A 125 -20.56 -2.65 0.82
CA GLN A 125 -20.94 -3.00 2.20
C GLN A 125 -21.38 -1.79 3.04
N ARG A 126 -20.75 -0.63 2.87
CA ARG A 126 -21.14 0.61 3.58
C ARG A 126 -22.51 1.14 3.14
N SER A 127 -22.79 1.14 1.84
CA SER A 127 -24.08 1.60 1.29
C SER A 127 -25.28 0.82 1.83
N PHE A 128 -25.17 -0.51 1.95
CA PHE A 128 -26.24 -1.34 2.52
C PHE A 128 -26.46 -1.10 4.03
N ALA A 129 -25.37 -0.90 4.79
CA ALA A 129 -25.45 -0.65 6.24
C ALA A 129 -26.04 0.73 6.56
N GLU A 130 -25.68 1.77 5.80
CA GLU A 130 -26.22 3.12 5.96
C GLU A 130 -27.73 3.18 5.67
N THR A 131 -28.20 2.44 4.66
CA THR A 131 -29.63 2.41 4.29
C THR A 131 -30.50 1.86 5.43
N LYS A 132 -30.05 0.81 6.15
CA LYS A 132 -30.80 0.26 7.28
C LYS A 132 -30.82 1.19 8.50
N LYS A 133 -29.71 1.88 8.80
CA LYS A 133 -29.67 2.85 9.90
C LYS A 133 -30.55 4.07 9.62
N PHE A 134 -30.66 4.52 8.37
CA PHE A 134 -31.54 5.62 7.99
C PHE A 134 -33.04 5.29 8.12
N GLY A 135 -33.42 4.02 7.89
CA GLY A 135 -34.79 3.54 8.05
C GLY A 135 -35.29 3.59 9.50
N ASN A 136 -34.46 3.15 10.45
CA ASN A 136 -34.84 3.14 11.87
C ASN A 136 -34.94 4.55 12.48
N THR A 137 -34.16 5.52 12.00
CA THR A 137 -34.23 6.91 12.50
C THR A 137 -35.56 7.61 12.13
N ARG A 138 -36.19 7.27 11.01
CA ARG A 138 -37.50 7.86 10.61
C ARG A 138 -38.70 7.25 11.34
N GLN A 139 -38.59 6.03 11.87
CA GLN A 139 -39.69 5.42 12.64
C GLN A 139 -39.77 5.98 14.08
N GLY A 140 -38.64 6.28 14.72
CA GLY A 140 -38.62 6.86 16.07
C GLY A 140 -39.18 8.30 16.19
N GLN A 141 -39.31 9.04 15.08
CA GLN A 141 -39.88 10.39 15.09
C GLN A 141 -41.40 10.45 14.85
N LYS A 142 -42.06 9.33 14.52
CA LYS A 142 -43.52 9.31 14.31
C LYS A 142 -44.32 8.99 15.58
N GLU A 143 -43.69 8.54 16.67
CA GLU A 143 -44.40 8.11 17.89
C GLU A 143 -44.53 9.20 18.97
N THR A 144 -43.96 10.40 18.79
CA THR A 144 -44.05 11.48 19.80
C THR A 144 -45.15 12.52 19.56
N ASN A 145 -46.10 12.29 18.63
CA ASN A 145 -47.16 13.27 18.34
C ASN A 145 -48.60 12.72 18.49
N VAL A 146 -48.88 12.02 19.59
CA VAL A 146 -50.26 11.77 20.04
C VAL A 146 -50.53 12.64 21.27
N LYS A 147 -51.23 13.76 21.05
CA LYS A 147 -51.90 14.55 22.10
C LYS A 147 -53.00 13.70 22.76
N PRO A 148 -53.21 13.84 24.07
CA PRO A 148 -54.56 13.78 24.62
C PRO A 148 -54.94 15.14 25.20
N SER A 149 -56.01 15.72 24.65
CA SER A 149 -56.74 16.81 25.29
C SER A 149 -57.57 16.28 26.47
N ASP A 150 -57.94 17.22 27.33
CA ASP A 150 -59.05 17.18 28.28
C ASP A 150 -58.95 16.29 29.52
N ARG A 151 -58.66 16.94 30.65
CA ARG A 151 -59.23 16.54 31.94
C ARG A 151 -59.73 17.78 32.67
N LYS A 152 -61.06 17.93 32.73
CA LYS A 152 -61.80 18.96 33.47
C LYS A 152 -61.63 18.77 34.99
N GLU A 153 -61.53 19.90 35.70
CA GLU A 153 -61.75 20.05 37.15
C GLU A 153 -63.16 19.59 37.55
N PRO A 154 -63.37 19.21 38.82
CA PRO A 154 -63.73 20.21 39.85
C PRO A 154 -62.85 20.18 41.10
#